data_AF-A0A1A8AL53-F1
#
_entry.id   AF-A0A1A8AL53-F1
#
_cell.length_a   1.000
_cell.length_b   1.000
_cell.length_c   1.000
_cell.angle_alpha   90.00
_cell.angle_beta   90.00
_cell.angle_gamma   90.00
#
_symmetry.space_group_name_H-M   'P 1'
#
loop_
_entity.id
_entity.type
_entity.pdbx_description
1 polymer ?
#
loop_
_entity_poly.entity_id
_entity_poly.type
_entity_poly.pdbx_seq_one_letter_code
_entity_poly.pdbx_strand_id
1 'polypeptide(L)'
;ASAAHTSTADCERTGKAVTKLILPDIDASSLISASVMAAPCALAISKLSYPETEQSLFTSEKNIKVACGDEQNILEAASSGASASIGLVANIAANLIAFLAILAFINQAFSWLGGMVGYPEITFQLICSYVFMPVAFMMGIPYDESFTVAELIGTKLFLNEFVAYQKLSGLKSNRLNGLDEVIGGERQWISIRSEVITTYALCGFANFSSLGIVIGGMSAICPVRRGDISSLVLRAMITGTCVSLVNACIAGLLFVPSLDCVQLFNVSAFDAADGNIQKCCQDLFKSTFYNGTIWFEGPWGSVPNVNASFFKCCDCCGLSDVPVCML
;
A
#
# COMPACT_ATOMS: atom_id res chain seq x y z
N ALA A 1 18.73 9.86 22.53
CA ALA A 1 17.49 9.06 22.39
C ALA A 1 16.64 9.45 21.17
N SER A 2 16.42 10.74 20.88
CA SER A 2 15.61 11.20 19.73
C SER A 2 16.16 10.73 18.37
N ALA A 3 17.47 10.78 18.15
CA ALA A 3 18.08 10.23 16.93
C ALA A 3 17.83 8.71 16.79
N ALA A 4 17.90 7.96 17.90
CA ALA A 4 17.59 6.53 17.89
C ALA A 4 16.11 6.27 17.58
N HIS A 5 15.19 7.06 18.17
CA HIS A 5 13.76 7.02 17.85
C HIS A 5 13.48 7.29 16.36
N THR A 6 14.17 8.28 15.82
CA THR A 6 14.09 8.67 14.40
C THR A 6 14.56 7.52 13.52
N SER A 7 15.74 6.95 13.81
CA SER A 7 16.29 5.80 13.08
C SER A 7 15.45 4.53 13.20
N THR A 8 14.83 4.26 14.35
CA THR A 8 13.91 3.11 14.50
C THR A 8 12.63 3.32 13.72
N ALA A 9 12.06 4.54 13.72
CA ALA A 9 10.88 4.87 12.93
C ALA A 9 11.19 4.85 11.41
N ASP A 10 12.40 5.25 11.01
CA ASP A 10 12.87 5.14 9.62
C ASP A 10 13.13 3.69 9.21
N CYS A 11 13.64 2.83 10.11
CA CYS A 11 13.89 1.41 9.81
C CYS A 11 12.59 0.64 9.53
N GLU A 12 11.49 1.01 10.18
CA GLU A 12 10.14 0.51 9.88
C GLU A 12 9.62 0.94 8.48
N ARG A 13 10.41 1.64 7.65
CA ARG A 13 10.06 2.02 6.28
C ARG A 13 10.52 1.02 5.21
N THR A 14 11.60 0.28 5.47
CA THR A 14 12.40 -0.39 4.43
C THR A 14 12.05 -1.86 4.24
N GLY A 15 11.15 -2.14 3.30
CA GLY A 15 10.98 -3.48 2.70
C GLY A 15 9.95 -3.52 1.55
N LYS A 16 9.78 -2.38 0.88
CA LYS A 16 8.73 -2.15 -0.14
C LYS A 16 9.04 -2.84 -1.47
N ALA A 17 10.30 -3.19 -1.73
CA ALA A 17 10.71 -3.96 -2.91
C ALA A 17 10.22 -5.42 -2.86
N VAL A 18 10.07 -5.98 -1.66
CA VAL A 18 9.62 -7.38 -1.46
C VAL A 18 8.12 -7.50 -1.73
N THR A 19 7.32 -6.50 -1.36
CA THR A 19 5.85 -6.53 -1.57
C THR A 19 5.45 -6.62 -3.04
N LYS A 20 6.12 -5.89 -3.94
CA LYS A 20 5.83 -5.97 -5.39
C LYS A 20 6.30 -7.27 -6.03
N LEU A 21 7.39 -7.85 -5.52
CA LEU A 21 7.87 -9.16 -5.99
C LEU A 21 6.87 -10.28 -5.66
N ILE A 22 6.13 -10.13 -4.55
CA ILE A 22 5.21 -11.16 -4.04
C ILE A 22 3.76 -10.93 -4.50
N LEU A 23 3.33 -9.69 -4.70
CA LEU A 23 1.94 -9.35 -5.04
C LEU A 23 1.87 -8.49 -6.32
N PRO A 24 1.73 -9.13 -7.50
CA PRO A 24 1.78 -8.43 -8.79
C PRO A 24 0.63 -7.42 -8.97
N ASP A 25 -0.50 -7.63 -8.31
CA ASP A 25 -1.72 -6.82 -8.48
C ASP A 25 -1.65 -5.44 -7.82
N ILE A 26 -0.67 -5.17 -6.95
CA ILE A 26 -0.54 -3.86 -6.29
C ILE A 26 0.20 -2.89 -7.20
N ASP A 27 -0.29 -1.66 -7.27
CA ASP A 27 0.32 -0.61 -8.10
C ASP A 27 1.72 -0.26 -7.59
N ALA A 28 2.73 -0.49 -8.43
CA ALA A 28 4.13 -0.23 -8.11
C ALA A 28 4.42 1.26 -7.99
N SER A 29 3.72 2.09 -8.77
CA SER A 29 3.95 3.53 -8.78
C SER A 29 3.58 4.14 -7.43
N SER A 30 2.43 3.72 -6.88
CA SER A 30 1.97 4.04 -5.51
C SER A 30 2.94 3.57 -4.41
N LEU A 31 3.56 2.39 -4.55
CA LEU A 31 4.55 1.91 -3.57
C LEU A 31 5.85 2.71 -3.59
N ILE A 32 6.34 3.08 -4.78
CA ILE A 32 7.58 3.85 -4.94
C ILE A 32 7.37 5.28 -4.42
N SER A 33 6.27 5.93 -4.78
CA SER A 33 5.94 7.28 -4.28
C SER A 33 5.75 7.27 -2.75
N ALA A 34 5.02 6.31 -2.20
CA ALA A 34 4.88 6.12 -0.75
C ALA A 34 6.24 5.84 -0.07
N SER A 35 7.17 5.19 -0.76
CA SER A 35 8.55 5.03 -0.29
C SER A 35 9.20 6.39 -0.14
N VAL A 36 9.25 7.20 -1.20
CA VAL A 36 9.91 8.52 -1.21
C VAL A 36 9.31 9.46 -0.16
N MET A 37 7.97 9.56 -0.10
CA MET A 37 7.25 10.44 0.83
C MET A 37 7.46 10.08 2.31
N ALA A 38 7.71 8.80 2.62
CA ALA A 38 7.91 8.37 3.99
C ALA A 38 9.20 8.90 4.64
N ALA A 39 10.24 9.31 3.90
CA ALA A 39 11.47 9.90 4.48
C ALA A 39 11.18 11.21 5.21
N PRO A 40 10.73 12.26 4.49
CA PRO A 40 10.50 13.55 5.12
C PRO A 40 9.37 13.47 6.16
N CYS A 41 8.37 12.62 5.92
CA CYS A 41 7.27 12.42 6.86
C CYS A 41 7.73 11.74 8.17
N ALA A 42 8.56 10.70 8.09
CA ALA A 42 9.12 10.05 9.28
C ALA A 42 9.99 11.00 10.10
N LEU A 43 10.84 11.81 9.45
CA LEU A 43 11.62 12.84 10.13
C LEU A 43 10.71 13.87 10.81
N ALA A 44 9.69 14.37 10.12
CA ALA A 44 8.76 15.36 10.69
C ALA A 44 8.00 14.80 11.90
N ILE A 45 7.36 13.63 11.76
CA ILE A 45 6.53 13.05 12.82
C ILE A 45 7.39 12.51 13.97
N SER A 46 8.56 11.95 13.70
CA SER A 46 9.47 11.50 14.77
C SER A 46 10.01 12.65 15.60
N LYS A 47 10.30 13.82 15.01
CA LYS A 47 10.71 15.02 15.75
C LYS A 47 9.57 15.73 16.46
N LEU A 48 8.35 15.63 15.94
CA LEU A 48 7.14 16.06 16.67
C LEU A 48 6.83 15.14 17.85
N SER A 49 6.94 13.83 17.64
CA SER A 49 6.70 12.81 18.66
C SER A 49 7.80 12.87 19.71
N TYR A 50 9.07 12.86 19.33
CA TYR A 50 10.22 12.84 20.24
C TYR A 50 11.28 13.87 19.79
N PRO A 51 11.17 15.15 20.22
CA PRO A 51 12.08 16.21 19.80
C PRO A 51 13.52 15.99 20.32
N GLU A 52 14.50 16.52 19.58
CA GLU A 52 15.90 16.54 20.04
C GLU A 52 16.08 17.59 21.12
N THR A 53 16.61 17.17 22.26
CA THR A 53 16.93 18.05 23.41
C THR A 53 18.43 18.19 23.65
N GLU A 54 19.24 17.33 23.02
CA GLU A 54 20.70 17.31 23.13
C GLU A 54 21.35 17.83 21.86
N GLN A 55 22.59 18.34 21.95
CA GLN A 55 23.36 18.72 20.76
C GLN A 55 23.79 17.48 19.98
N SER A 56 23.63 17.51 18.65
CA SER A 56 23.99 16.38 17.81
C SER A 56 25.51 16.23 17.68
N LEU A 57 26.00 15.02 17.96
CA LEU A 57 27.42 14.65 17.82
C LEU A 57 27.91 14.68 16.36
N PHE A 58 26.99 14.73 15.40
CA PHE A 58 27.24 14.69 13.95
C PHE A 58 27.36 16.08 13.29
N THR A 59 27.50 17.15 14.07
CA THR A 59 27.68 18.52 13.53
C THR A 59 29.05 18.72 12.84
N SER A 60 30.01 17.81 13.04
CA SER A 60 31.35 17.89 12.46
C SER A 60 31.65 16.65 11.60
N GLU A 61 32.08 16.85 10.35
CA GLU A 61 32.39 15.79 9.37
C GLU A 61 33.38 14.74 9.89
N LYS A 62 34.23 15.11 10.85
CA LYS A 62 35.21 14.21 11.50
C LYS A 62 34.59 13.04 12.28
N ASN A 63 33.30 13.12 12.62
CA ASN A 63 32.59 12.06 13.36
C ASN A 63 31.77 11.11 12.47
N ILE A 64 31.74 11.34 11.15
CA ILE A 64 31.03 10.46 10.21
C ILE A 64 32.02 9.41 9.69
N LYS A 65 32.09 8.27 10.39
CA LYS A 65 32.79 7.09 9.87
C LYS A 65 31.81 6.29 9.02
N VAL A 66 31.89 6.44 7.70
CA VAL A 66 31.28 5.49 6.79
C VAL A 66 32.14 4.22 6.86
N ALA A 67 31.59 3.15 7.43
CA ALA A 67 32.26 1.85 7.39
C ALA A 67 32.32 1.38 5.93
N CYS A 68 33.52 1.24 5.37
CA CYS A 68 33.69 0.43 4.17
C CYS A 68 33.48 -1.03 4.56
N GLY A 69 32.70 -1.77 3.78
CA GLY A 69 32.63 -3.22 3.93
C GLY A 69 34.00 -3.84 3.64
N ASP A 70 34.35 -4.90 4.36
CA ASP A 70 35.62 -5.62 4.18
C ASP A 70 35.63 -6.51 2.91
N GLU A 71 34.55 -6.44 2.12
CA GLU A 71 34.32 -7.25 0.91
C GLU A 71 35.30 -6.86 -0.21
N GLN A 72 36.01 -7.84 -0.78
CA GLN A 72 37.09 -7.57 -1.73
C GLN A 72 36.60 -7.38 -3.17
N ASN A 73 35.42 -7.90 -3.49
CA ASN A 73 34.84 -7.83 -4.83
C ASN A 73 33.30 -7.88 -4.81
N ILE A 74 32.68 -7.58 -5.95
CA ILE A 74 31.22 -7.54 -6.11
C ILE A 74 30.57 -8.89 -5.78
N LEU A 75 31.25 -10.01 -6.10
CA LEU A 75 30.72 -11.35 -5.85
C LEU A 75 30.72 -11.70 -4.36
N GLU A 76 31.78 -11.31 -3.64
CA GLU A 76 31.89 -11.45 -2.19
C GLU A 76 30.82 -10.61 -1.49
N ALA A 77 30.66 -9.34 -1.89
CA ALA A 77 29.60 -8.47 -1.36
C ALA A 77 28.19 -9.03 -1.61
N ALA A 78 27.93 -9.59 -2.81
CA ALA A 78 26.65 -10.23 -3.12
C ALA A 78 26.41 -11.50 -2.28
N SER A 79 27.44 -12.35 -2.13
CA SER A 79 27.38 -13.59 -1.35
C SER A 79 27.21 -13.34 0.15
N SER A 80 27.94 -12.35 0.68
CA SER A 80 27.87 -11.89 2.06
C SER A 80 26.48 -11.31 2.37
N GLY A 81 25.95 -10.45 1.49
CA GLY A 81 24.58 -9.94 1.60
C GLY A 81 23.51 -11.04 1.57
N ALA A 82 23.65 -12.04 0.68
CA ALA A 82 22.75 -13.18 0.63
C ALA A 82 22.81 -14.02 1.91
N SER A 83 24.01 -14.29 2.43
CA SER A 83 24.24 -15.07 3.66
C SER A 83 23.68 -14.36 4.89
N ALA A 84 23.89 -13.04 5.01
CA ALA A 84 23.32 -12.23 6.08
C ALA A 84 21.78 -12.21 6.04
N SER A 85 21.19 -12.31 4.85
CA SER A 85 19.73 -12.32 4.66
C SER A 85 19.08 -13.63 5.13
N ILE A 86 19.80 -14.75 5.20
CA ILE A 86 19.23 -16.05 5.62
C ILE A 86 18.63 -15.97 7.01
N GLY A 87 19.36 -15.42 7.98
CA GLY A 87 18.87 -15.26 9.36
C GLY A 87 17.68 -14.31 9.44
N LEU A 88 17.70 -13.24 8.65
CA LEU A 88 16.58 -12.29 8.57
C LEU A 88 15.31 -12.97 8.03
N VAL A 89 15.41 -13.68 6.91
CA VAL A 89 14.27 -14.38 6.29
C VAL A 89 13.73 -15.49 7.19
N ALA A 90 14.61 -16.27 7.83
CA ALA A 90 14.20 -17.31 8.77
C ALA A 90 13.42 -16.73 9.96
N ASN A 91 13.87 -15.61 10.53
CA ASN A 91 13.17 -14.93 11.61
C ASN A 91 11.80 -14.40 11.16
N ILE A 92 11.70 -13.82 9.95
CA ILE A 92 10.43 -13.34 9.39
C ILE A 92 9.45 -14.51 9.20
N ALA A 93 9.90 -15.61 8.59
CA ALA A 93 9.06 -16.79 8.34
C ALA A 93 8.55 -17.41 9.66
N ALA A 94 9.44 -17.59 10.64
CA ALA A 94 9.07 -18.13 11.95
C ALA A 94 8.06 -17.23 12.68
N ASN A 95 8.28 -15.91 12.69
CA ASN A 95 7.36 -14.96 13.29
C ASN A 95 6.00 -14.97 12.59
N LEU A 96 5.96 -14.98 11.25
CA LEU A 96 4.70 -15.05 10.50
C LEU A 96 3.89 -16.30 10.85
N ILE A 97 4.53 -17.48 10.89
CA ILE A 97 3.86 -18.73 11.27
C ILE A 97 3.28 -18.63 12.69
N ALA A 98 4.07 -18.11 13.64
CA ALA A 98 3.63 -17.94 15.01
C ALA A 98 2.44 -16.97 15.15
N PHE A 99 2.51 -15.80 14.51
CA PHE A 99 1.43 -14.81 14.56
C PHE A 99 0.15 -15.28 13.87
N LEU A 100 0.25 -15.97 12.72
CA LEU A 100 -0.91 -16.56 12.05
C LEU A 100 -1.57 -17.64 12.90
N ALA A 101 -0.79 -18.49 13.58
CA ALA A 101 -1.31 -19.50 14.49
C ALA A 101 -2.01 -18.86 15.70
N ILE A 102 -1.39 -17.83 16.31
CA ILE A 102 -1.99 -17.08 17.42
C ILE A 102 -3.28 -16.39 16.99
N LEU A 103 -3.31 -15.77 15.81
CA LEU A 103 -4.52 -15.15 15.27
C LEU A 103 -5.64 -16.17 15.08
N ALA A 104 -5.35 -17.31 14.46
CA ALA A 104 -6.33 -18.37 14.27
C ALA A 104 -6.89 -18.87 15.61
N PHE A 105 -6.02 -19.01 16.61
CA PHE A 105 -6.41 -19.35 17.98
C PHE A 105 -7.32 -18.27 18.61
N ILE A 106 -6.94 -16.99 18.51
CA ILE A 106 -7.74 -15.86 19.03
C ILE A 106 -9.09 -15.78 18.33
N ASN A 107 -9.14 -15.95 17.01
CA ASN A 107 -10.38 -15.97 16.24
C ASN A 107 -11.29 -17.10 16.68
N GLN A 108 -10.76 -18.31 16.86
CA GLN A 108 -11.54 -19.44 17.34
C GLN A 108 -12.04 -19.23 18.78
N ALA A 109 -11.22 -18.61 19.63
CA ALA A 109 -11.61 -18.25 20.98
C ALA A 109 -12.72 -17.19 21.01
N PHE A 110 -12.63 -16.15 20.16
CA PHE A 110 -13.68 -15.15 20.03
C PHE A 110 -14.95 -15.70 19.41
N SER A 111 -14.86 -16.59 18.42
CA SER A 111 -16.02 -17.27 17.85
C SER A 111 -16.73 -18.14 18.90
N TRP A 112 -15.96 -18.84 19.75
CA TRP A 112 -16.50 -19.60 20.87
C TRP A 112 -17.18 -18.71 21.91
N LEU A 113 -16.53 -17.63 22.36
CA LEU A 113 -17.11 -16.66 23.29
C LEU A 113 -18.33 -15.95 22.70
N GLY A 114 -18.25 -15.57 21.43
CA GLY A 114 -19.33 -14.96 20.66
C GLY A 114 -20.53 -15.89 20.56
N GLY A 115 -20.30 -17.19 20.33
CA GLY A 115 -21.33 -18.22 20.35
C GLY A 115 -22.09 -18.29 21.68
N MET A 116 -21.43 -18.03 22.81
CA MET A 116 -22.10 -17.98 24.12
C MET A 116 -23.07 -16.80 24.27
N VAL A 117 -22.83 -15.70 23.57
CA VAL A 117 -23.70 -14.50 23.57
C VAL A 117 -24.58 -14.39 22.32
N GLY A 118 -24.61 -15.42 21.46
CA GLY A 118 -25.43 -15.49 20.26
C GLY A 118 -24.83 -14.82 19.01
N TYR A 119 -23.54 -14.49 19.02
CA TYR A 119 -22.83 -13.86 17.89
C TYR A 119 -21.54 -14.63 17.57
N PRO A 120 -21.60 -15.81 16.91
CA PRO A 120 -20.42 -16.65 16.65
C PRO A 120 -19.43 -16.07 15.63
N GLU A 121 -19.81 -15.01 14.92
CA GLU A 121 -19.02 -14.38 13.86
C GLU A 121 -17.99 -13.37 14.39
N ILE A 122 -17.86 -13.20 15.71
CA ILE A 122 -16.84 -12.30 16.28
C ILE A 122 -15.45 -12.84 15.95
N THR A 123 -14.72 -12.07 15.16
CA THR A 123 -13.31 -12.29 14.84
C THR A 123 -12.47 -11.11 15.31
N PHE A 124 -11.17 -11.32 15.48
CA PHE A 124 -10.22 -10.25 15.78
C PHE A 124 -10.27 -9.16 14.71
N GLN A 125 -10.41 -9.57 13.45
CA GLN A 125 -10.57 -8.68 12.31
C GLN A 125 -11.80 -7.78 12.42
N LEU A 126 -12.94 -8.35 12.82
CA LEU A 126 -14.16 -7.59 13.05
C LEU A 126 -13.97 -6.57 14.18
N ILE A 127 -13.31 -6.95 15.28
CA ILE A 127 -13.02 -6.00 16.37
C ILE A 127 -12.11 -4.87 15.86
N CYS A 128 -11.07 -5.20 15.09
CA CYS A 128 -10.21 -4.21 14.47
C CYS A 128 -10.97 -3.27 13.51
N SER A 129 -11.94 -3.78 12.74
CA SER A 129 -12.72 -2.97 11.81
C SER A 129 -13.48 -1.86 12.55
N TYR A 130 -14.13 -2.17 13.67
CA TYR A 130 -14.82 -1.16 14.48
C TYR A 130 -13.87 -0.20 15.19
N VAL A 131 -12.74 -0.68 15.73
CA VAL A 131 -11.77 0.15 16.46
C VAL A 131 -11.07 1.15 15.54
N PHE A 132 -10.66 0.71 14.35
CA PHE A 132 -9.95 1.55 13.39
C PHE A 132 -10.85 2.26 12.38
N MET A 133 -12.17 2.02 12.38
CA MET A 133 -13.11 2.70 11.48
C MET A 133 -12.98 4.24 11.52
N PRO A 134 -12.90 4.89 12.70
CA PRO A 134 -12.72 6.35 12.73
C PRO A 134 -11.43 6.81 12.06
N VAL A 135 -10.36 6.01 12.17
CA VAL A 135 -9.06 6.31 11.52
C VAL A 135 -9.18 6.18 10.00
N ALA A 136 -9.78 5.08 9.53
CA ALA A 136 -10.02 4.88 8.09
C ALA A 136 -10.89 5.99 7.49
N PHE A 137 -11.94 6.40 8.20
CA PHE A 137 -12.81 7.50 7.77
C PHE A 137 -12.07 8.84 7.71
N MET A 138 -11.25 9.16 8.72
CA MET A 138 -10.43 10.39 8.73
C MET A 138 -9.42 10.46 7.58
N MET A 139 -9.03 9.34 6.98
CA MET A 139 -8.14 9.30 5.82
C MET A 139 -8.82 9.65 4.50
N GLY A 140 -10.14 9.88 4.50
CA GLY A 140 -10.93 10.24 3.31
C GLY A 140 -11.54 9.03 2.60
N ILE A 141 -11.71 7.92 3.31
CA ILE A 141 -12.39 6.72 2.81
C ILE A 141 -13.91 6.88 2.99
N PRO A 142 -14.75 6.50 2.01
CA PRO A 142 -16.20 6.51 2.18
C PRO A 142 -16.63 5.69 3.40
N TYR A 143 -17.69 6.12 4.08
CA TYR A 143 -18.17 5.45 5.30
C TYR A 143 -18.44 3.95 5.07
N ASP A 144 -19.05 3.60 3.94
CA ASP A 144 -19.44 2.22 3.60
C ASP A 144 -18.25 1.29 3.35
N GLU A 145 -17.07 1.85 3.05
CA GLU A 145 -15.81 1.13 2.82
C GLU A 145 -14.87 1.19 4.03
N SER A 146 -15.14 2.09 4.98
CA SER A 146 -14.25 2.40 6.10
C SER A 146 -14.04 1.22 7.02
N PHE A 147 -15.06 0.37 7.22
CA PHE A 147 -14.92 -0.85 8.04
C PHE A 147 -13.97 -1.87 7.41
N THR A 148 -14.11 -2.13 6.12
CA THR A 148 -13.22 -3.06 5.39
C THR A 148 -11.78 -2.56 5.38
N VAL A 149 -11.57 -1.26 5.19
CA VAL A 149 -10.21 -0.70 5.23
C VAL A 149 -9.65 -0.66 6.65
N ALA A 150 -10.48 -0.38 7.66
CA ALA A 150 -10.08 -0.45 9.06
C ALA A 150 -9.63 -1.86 9.47
N GLU A 151 -10.29 -2.90 8.96
CA GLU A 151 -9.85 -4.29 9.14
C GLU A 151 -8.42 -4.49 8.59
N LEU A 152 -8.13 -3.95 7.39
CA LEU A 152 -6.80 -4.07 6.77
C LEU A 152 -5.73 -3.33 7.58
N ILE A 153 -6.04 -2.13 8.09
CA ILE A 153 -5.15 -1.36 8.96
C ILE A 153 -4.85 -2.14 10.25
N GLY A 154 -5.88 -2.71 10.89
CA GLY A 154 -5.70 -3.53 12.09
C GLY A 154 -4.92 -4.82 11.81
N THR A 155 -5.22 -5.49 10.69
CA THR A 155 -4.49 -6.68 10.22
C THR A 155 -3.00 -6.36 10.04
N LYS A 156 -2.67 -5.20 9.45
CA LYS A 156 -1.28 -4.74 9.35
C LYS A 156 -0.65 -4.54 10.72
N LEU A 157 -1.30 -3.79 11.61
CA LEU A 157 -0.71 -3.37 12.88
C LEU A 157 -0.42 -4.55 13.82
N PHE A 158 -1.33 -5.52 13.87
CA PHE A 158 -1.22 -6.66 14.79
C PHE A 158 -0.58 -7.90 14.19
N LEU A 159 -0.69 -8.11 12.88
CA LEU A 159 -0.12 -9.28 12.21
C LEU A 159 1.08 -8.85 11.40
N ASN A 160 0.83 -8.36 10.19
CA ASN A 160 1.86 -7.97 9.23
C ASN A 160 1.21 -7.29 8.01
N GLU A 161 1.92 -6.36 7.38
CA GLU A 161 1.58 -5.75 6.10
C GLU A 161 1.37 -6.76 4.97
N PHE A 162 2.15 -7.86 4.89
CA PHE A 162 2.02 -8.88 3.83
C PHE A 162 0.64 -9.53 3.83
N VAL A 163 0.12 -9.87 5.02
CA VAL A 163 -1.22 -10.48 5.16
C VAL A 163 -2.30 -9.47 4.79
N ALA A 164 -2.14 -8.21 5.20
CA ALA A 164 -3.06 -7.14 4.83
C ALA A 164 -3.06 -6.88 3.31
N TYR A 165 -1.89 -6.89 2.67
CA TYR A 165 -1.77 -6.73 1.23
C TYR A 165 -2.34 -7.90 0.44
N GLN A 166 -2.20 -9.14 0.93
CA GLN A 166 -2.84 -10.29 0.30
C GLN A 166 -4.37 -10.14 0.28
N LYS A 167 -4.96 -9.67 1.38
CA LYS A 167 -6.41 -9.37 1.44
C LYS A 167 -6.79 -8.24 0.48
N LEU A 168 -6.02 -7.15 0.44
CA LEU A 168 -6.25 -6.05 -0.50
C LEU A 168 -6.16 -6.52 -1.97
N SER A 169 -5.22 -7.41 -2.28
CA SER A 169 -5.09 -8.05 -3.60
C SER A 169 -6.35 -8.84 -3.96
N GLY A 170 -6.92 -9.56 -3.00
CA GLY A 170 -8.20 -10.27 -3.17
C GLY A 170 -9.35 -9.33 -3.51
N LEU A 171 -9.51 -8.24 -2.74
CA LEU A 171 -10.54 -7.21 -3.00
C LEU A 171 -10.38 -6.59 -4.40
N LYS A 172 -9.15 -6.30 -4.81
CA LYS A 172 -8.87 -5.75 -6.14
C LYS A 172 -9.17 -6.75 -7.25
N SER A 173 -8.77 -8.02 -7.07
CA SER A 173 -9.07 -9.10 -8.03
C SER A 173 -10.58 -9.27 -8.21
N ASN A 174 -11.34 -9.27 -7.11
CA ASN A 174 -12.80 -9.35 -7.12
C ASN A 174 -13.44 -8.22 -7.94
N ARG A 175 -12.95 -6.99 -7.81
CA ARG A 175 -13.39 -5.85 -8.63
C ARG A 175 -13.09 -6.05 -10.10
N LEU A 176 -11.86 -6.49 -10.43
CA LEU A 176 -11.43 -6.71 -11.82
C LEU A 176 -12.20 -7.85 -12.50
N ASN A 177 -12.62 -8.85 -11.73
CA ASN A 177 -13.46 -9.95 -12.20
C ASN A 177 -14.95 -9.58 -12.33
N GLY A 178 -15.35 -8.35 -11.96
CA GLY A 178 -16.72 -7.87 -12.10
C GLY A 178 -17.72 -8.49 -11.12
N LEU A 179 -17.25 -8.91 -9.93
CA LEU A 179 -18.14 -9.39 -8.87
C LEU A 179 -19.03 -8.26 -8.32
N ASP A 180 -20.20 -8.62 -7.81
CA ASP A 180 -21.06 -7.68 -7.09
C ASP A 180 -20.35 -7.10 -5.87
N GLU A 181 -20.61 -5.82 -5.57
CA GLU A 181 -19.96 -5.08 -4.47
C GLU A 181 -20.16 -5.76 -3.11
N VAL A 182 -21.33 -6.36 -2.88
CA VAL A 182 -21.68 -7.03 -1.64
C VAL A 182 -22.36 -8.36 -1.96
N ILE A 183 -21.82 -9.45 -1.41
CA ILE A 183 -22.39 -10.79 -1.51
C ILE A 183 -22.57 -11.32 -0.09
N GLY A 184 -23.81 -11.71 0.26
CA GLY A 184 -24.11 -12.28 1.58
C GLY A 184 -23.86 -11.35 2.77
N GLY A 185 -23.88 -10.03 2.56
CA GLY A 185 -23.55 -9.04 3.59
C GLY A 185 -22.05 -8.73 3.72
N GLU A 186 -21.20 -9.43 2.98
CA GLU A 186 -19.76 -9.16 2.93
C GLU A 186 -19.39 -8.36 1.68
N ARG A 187 -18.64 -7.28 1.90
CA ARG A 187 -18.10 -6.43 0.84
C ARG A 187 -16.98 -7.16 0.10
N GLN A 188 -17.16 -7.38 -1.21
CA GLN A 188 -16.24 -8.14 -2.04
C GLN A 188 -15.11 -7.29 -2.61
N TRP A 189 -15.33 -5.98 -2.78
CA TRP A 189 -14.33 -5.04 -3.27
C TRP A 189 -14.56 -3.61 -2.76
N ILE A 190 -13.56 -2.75 -2.94
CA ILE A 190 -13.57 -1.33 -2.55
C ILE A 190 -13.26 -0.45 -3.76
N SER A 191 -13.69 0.81 -3.73
CA SER A 191 -13.44 1.78 -4.80
C SER A 191 -11.96 1.94 -5.11
N ILE A 192 -11.63 2.29 -6.36
CA ILE A 192 -10.25 2.51 -6.81
C ILE A 192 -9.54 3.56 -5.93
N ARG A 193 -10.27 4.60 -5.52
CA ARG A 193 -9.75 5.61 -4.59
C ARG A 193 -9.33 4.99 -3.26
N SER A 194 -10.19 4.16 -2.66
CA SER A 194 -9.91 3.49 -1.40
C SER A 194 -8.82 2.44 -1.54
N GLU A 195 -8.71 1.74 -2.67
CA GLU A 195 -7.56 0.85 -2.97
C GLU A 195 -6.24 1.61 -2.88
N VAL A 196 -6.17 2.81 -3.49
CA VAL A 196 -4.96 3.64 -3.46
C VAL A 196 -4.67 4.14 -2.05
N ILE A 197 -5.66 4.72 -1.36
CA ILE A 197 -5.48 5.20 0.03
C ILE A 197 -5.01 4.05 0.92
N THR A 198 -5.64 2.89 0.81
CA THR A 198 -5.28 1.68 1.58
C THR A 198 -3.88 1.21 1.24
N THR A 199 -3.48 1.23 -0.04
CA THR A 199 -2.11 0.87 -0.46
C THR A 199 -1.07 1.73 0.26
N TYR A 200 -1.29 3.04 0.34
CA TYR A 200 -0.38 3.94 1.08
C TYR A 200 -0.44 3.70 2.59
N ALA A 201 -1.64 3.44 3.14
CA ALA A 201 -1.84 3.15 4.55
C ALA A 201 -1.13 1.88 5.00
N LEU A 202 -1.12 0.86 4.14
CA LEU A 202 -0.43 -0.40 4.37
C LEU A 202 1.08 -0.29 4.14
N CYS A 203 1.55 0.78 3.49
CA CYS A 203 2.95 0.97 3.09
C CYS A 203 3.88 1.35 4.25
N GLY A 204 4.22 0.37 5.09
CA GLY A 204 5.23 0.47 6.15
C GLY A 204 5.23 -0.78 7.03
N PHE A 205 6.37 -1.06 7.64
CA PHE A 205 6.62 -2.22 8.52
C PHE A 205 6.24 -1.94 9.98
N ALA A 206 5.53 -0.85 10.28
CA ALA A 206 5.08 -0.57 11.65
C ALA A 206 4.00 -1.58 12.09
N ASN A 207 4.41 -2.61 12.82
CA ASN A 207 3.55 -3.67 13.34
C ASN A 207 4.21 -4.34 14.57
N PHE A 208 3.45 -5.11 15.34
CA PHE A 208 3.99 -5.75 16.56
C PHE A 208 5.09 -6.78 16.26
N SER A 209 5.06 -7.43 15.08
CA SER A 209 6.09 -8.41 14.69
C SER A 209 7.44 -7.75 14.36
N SER A 210 7.44 -6.54 13.81
CA SER A 210 8.64 -5.81 13.42
C SER A 210 9.34 -5.16 14.60
N LEU A 211 8.64 -4.89 15.71
CA LEU A 211 9.27 -4.48 16.97
C LEU A 211 10.40 -5.43 17.38
N GLY A 212 10.17 -6.74 17.28
CA GLY A 212 11.17 -7.77 17.59
C GLY A 212 12.36 -7.72 16.64
N ILE A 213 12.12 -7.47 15.35
CA ILE A 213 13.15 -7.33 14.31
C ILE A 213 13.99 -6.07 14.57
N VAL A 214 13.35 -4.93 14.86
CA VAL A 214 14.03 -3.65 15.12
C VAL A 214 14.85 -3.74 16.42
N ILE A 215 14.30 -4.30 17.49
CA ILE A 215 15.07 -4.54 18.72
C ILE A 215 16.26 -5.45 18.42
N GLY A 216 16.06 -6.57 17.74
CA GLY A 216 17.13 -7.53 17.42
C GLY A 216 18.24 -6.91 16.57
N GLY A 217 17.86 -6.27 15.45
CA GLY A 217 18.80 -5.66 14.51
C GLY A 217 19.54 -4.47 15.10
N MET A 218 18.83 -3.53 15.72
CA MET A 218 19.47 -2.34 16.30
C MET A 218 20.32 -2.67 17.52
N SER A 219 19.92 -3.67 18.33
CA SER A 219 20.73 -4.12 19.47
C SER A 219 21.99 -4.88 19.02
N ALA A 220 21.98 -5.54 17.87
CA ALA A 220 23.18 -6.16 17.30
C ALA A 220 24.19 -5.10 16.84
N ILE A 221 23.70 -3.97 16.29
CA ILE A 221 24.55 -2.86 15.85
C ILE A 221 25.11 -2.06 17.04
N CYS A 222 24.29 -1.81 18.07
CA CYS A 222 24.69 -1.04 19.24
C CYS A 222 24.22 -1.70 20.55
N PRO A 223 24.94 -2.74 21.03
CA PRO A 223 24.50 -3.52 22.20
C PRO A 223 24.44 -2.70 23.49
N VAL A 224 25.30 -1.68 23.61
CA VAL A 224 25.36 -0.78 24.79
C VAL A 224 24.06 0.04 24.94
N ARG A 225 23.32 0.30 23.85
CA ARG A 225 22.09 1.09 23.85
C ARG A 225 20.81 0.25 23.73
N ARG A 226 20.90 -1.06 23.97
CA ARG A 226 19.74 -1.96 23.90
C ARG A 226 18.57 -1.53 24.78
N GLY A 227 18.84 -1.01 25.98
CA GLY A 227 17.80 -0.52 26.90
C GLY A 227 17.08 0.74 26.40
N ASP A 228 17.80 1.63 25.72
CA ASP A 228 17.19 2.81 25.07
C ASP A 228 16.31 2.36 23.89
N ILE A 229 16.80 1.43 23.06
CA ILE A 229 16.06 0.94 21.90
C ILE A 229 14.76 0.26 22.34
N SER A 230 14.82 -0.64 23.34
CA SER A 230 13.65 -1.38 23.80
C SER A 230 12.58 -0.48 24.44
N SER A 231 12.99 0.59 25.13
CA SER A 231 12.03 1.53 25.74
C SER A 231 11.37 2.46 24.73
N LEU A 232 12.02 2.74 23.59
CA LEU A 232 11.48 3.62 22.55
C LEU A 232 10.72 2.89 21.43
N VAL A 233 10.89 1.58 21.26
CA VAL A 233 10.37 0.85 20.09
C VAL A 233 8.84 0.95 19.93
N LEU A 234 8.08 0.90 21.03
CA LEU A 234 6.60 1.02 20.96
C LEU A 234 6.17 2.41 20.49
N ARG A 235 6.86 3.45 20.94
CA ARG A 235 6.62 4.82 20.50
C ARG A 235 7.03 5.01 19.04
N ALA A 236 8.13 4.37 18.63
CA ALA A 236 8.58 4.37 17.25
C ALA A 236 7.55 3.71 16.33
N MET A 237 6.97 2.58 16.72
CA MET A 237 5.91 1.90 15.96
C MET A 237 4.65 2.74 15.79
N ILE A 238 4.19 3.41 16.85
CA ILE A 238 3.04 4.34 16.75
C ILE A 238 3.38 5.48 15.78
N THR A 239 4.59 6.02 15.90
CA THR A 239 5.10 7.09 15.01
C THR A 239 5.14 6.61 13.55
N GLY A 240 5.68 5.40 13.28
CA GLY A 240 5.74 4.80 11.95
C GLY A 240 4.36 4.50 11.37
N THR A 241 3.41 4.08 12.22
CA THR A 241 2.00 3.91 11.82
C THR A 241 1.41 5.25 11.37
N CYS A 242 1.57 6.31 12.18
CA CYS A 242 1.11 7.66 11.83
C CYS A 242 1.71 8.17 10.51
N VAL A 243 3.00 7.90 10.24
CA VAL A 243 3.64 8.23 8.96
C VAL A 243 2.92 7.59 7.78
N SER A 244 2.61 6.30 7.86
CA SER A 244 1.87 5.61 6.79
C SER A 244 0.45 6.15 6.61
N LEU A 245 -0.24 6.51 7.71
CA LEU A 245 -1.58 7.10 7.65
C LEU A 245 -1.57 8.51 7.05
N VAL A 246 -0.61 9.36 7.43
CA VAL A 246 -0.47 10.72 6.85
C VAL A 246 -0.17 10.66 5.36
N ASN A 247 0.71 9.75 4.94
CA ASN A 247 0.98 9.53 3.51
C ASN A 247 -0.28 9.07 2.76
N ALA A 248 -1.10 8.23 3.38
CA ALA A 248 -2.38 7.80 2.82
C ALA A 248 -3.38 8.96 2.68
N CYS A 249 -3.45 9.87 3.66
CA CYS A 249 -4.26 11.08 3.55
C CYS A 249 -3.80 11.95 2.38
N ILE A 250 -2.49 12.13 2.20
CA ILE A 250 -1.94 12.90 1.07
C ILE A 250 -2.28 12.21 -0.26
N ALA A 251 -2.16 10.88 -0.34
CA ALA A 251 -2.58 10.12 -1.51
C ALA A 251 -4.07 10.29 -1.80
N GLY A 252 -4.93 10.27 -0.79
CA GLY A 252 -6.36 10.51 -0.91
C GLY A 252 -6.73 11.92 -1.35
N LEU A 253 -5.92 12.93 -1.00
CA LEU A 253 -6.08 14.32 -1.45
C LEU A 253 -5.61 14.53 -2.89
N LEU A 254 -4.51 13.88 -3.28
CA LEU A 254 -3.92 13.99 -4.62
C LEU A 254 -4.50 12.98 -5.61
N PHE A 255 -5.38 12.10 -5.17
CA PHE A 255 -6.02 11.12 -6.02
C PHE A 255 -6.91 11.82 -7.03
N VAL A 256 -6.53 11.69 -8.32
CA VAL A 256 -7.36 12.11 -9.44
C VAL A 256 -8.06 10.86 -9.95
N PRO A 257 -9.41 10.80 -9.93
CA PRO A 257 -10.12 9.65 -10.47
C PRO A 257 -9.78 9.50 -11.96
N SER A 258 -9.46 8.26 -12.37
CA SER A 258 -9.40 7.93 -13.78
C SER A 258 -10.79 8.16 -14.38
N LEU A 259 -10.85 8.91 -15.46
CA LEU A 259 -12.09 9.24 -16.14
C LEU A 259 -12.70 7.95 -16.70
N ASP A 260 -13.93 7.61 -16.32
CA ASP A 260 -14.65 6.47 -16.91
C ASP A 260 -15.15 6.86 -18.29
N CYS A 261 -14.30 6.61 -19.28
CA CYS A 261 -14.55 6.97 -20.66
C CYS A 261 -15.75 6.23 -21.26
N VAL A 262 -16.06 5.03 -20.79
CA VAL A 262 -17.19 4.24 -21.29
C VAL A 262 -18.51 4.89 -20.83
N GLN A 263 -18.59 5.23 -19.54
CA GLN A 263 -19.77 5.93 -19.02
C GLN A 263 -19.89 7.34 -19.62
N LEU A 264 -18.76 8.04 -19.80
CA LEU A 264 -18.75 9.36 -20.43
C LEU A 264 -19.29 9.31 -21.86
N PHE A 265 -18.85 8.36 -22.69
CA PHE A 265 -19.32 8.21 -24.07
C PHE A 265 -20.80 7.83 -24.20
N ASN A 266 -21.38 7.20 -23.18
CA ASN A 266 -22.81 6.87 -23.16
C ASN A 266 -23.72 8.03 -22.77
N VAL A 267 -23.22 8.98 -21.95
CA VAL A 267 -24.04 10.04 -21.35
C VAL A 267 -23.79 11.41 -22.00
N SER A 268 -22.58 11.67 -22.47
CA SER A 268 -22.18 12.98 -23.02
C SER A 268 -22.26 13.04 -24.55
N ALA A 269 -22.53 14.24 -25.07
CA ALA A 269 -22.38 14.51 -26.50
C ALA A 269 -20.88 14.63 -26.83
N PHE A 270 -20.45 14.05 -27.94
CA PHE A 270 -19.06 14.13 -28.41
C PHE A 270 -18.75 15.55 -28.89
N ASP A 271 -18.25 16.38 -27.98
CA ASP A 271 -17.82 17.76 -28.24
C ASP A 271 -16.29 17.87 -28.10
N ALA A 272 -15.65 18.40 -29.13
CA ALA A 272 -14.20 18.60 -29.20
C ALA A 272 -13.68 19.64 -28.20
N ALA A 273 -14.57 20.52 -27.71
CA ALA A 273 -14.24 21.51 -26.69
C ALA A 273 -14.14 20.92 -25.28
N ASP A 274 -14.67 19.71 -25.04
CA ASP A 274 -14.59 19.06 -23.74
C ASP A 274 -13.26 18.30 -23.58
N GLY A 275 -12.38 18.81 -22.71
CA GLY A 275 -11.08 18.21 -22.42
C GLY A 275 -11.15 16.80 -21.83
N ASN A 276 -12.29 16.38 -21.27
CA ASN A 276 -12.51 15.02 -20.78
C ASN A 276 -12.75 14.05 -21.95
N ILE A 277 -13.57 14.45 -22.92
CA ILE A 277 -13.84 13.67 -24.14
C ILE A 277 -12.55 13.52 -24.94
N GLN A 278 -11.77 14.60 -25.07
CA GLN A 278 -10.49 14.55 -25.78
C GLN A 278 -9.49 13.58 -25.11
N LYS A 279 -9.39 13.57 -23.78
CA LYS A 279 -8.56 12.60 -23.05
C LYS A 279 -9.04 11.17 -23.25
N CYS A 280 -10.35 10.94 -23.21
CA CYS A 280 -10.93 9.63 -23.43
C CYS A 280 -10.73 9.11 -24.86
N CYS A 281 -10.87 9.98 -25.86
CA CYS A 281 -10.56 9.63 -27.25
C CYS A 281 -9.07 9.28 -27.42
N GLN A 282 -8.16 10.05 -26.81
CA GLN A 282 -6.74 9.73 -26.83
C GLN A 282 -6.41 8.40 -26.16
N ASP A 283 -7.08 8.05 -25.06
CA ASP A 283 -6.92 6.76 -24.40
C ASP A 283 -7.40 5.60 -25.30
N LEU A 284 -8.59 5.74 -25.89
CA LEU A 284 -9.15 4.79 -26.84
C LEU A 284 -8.22 4.58 -28.05
N PHE A 285 -7.67 5.66 -28.62
CA PHE A 285 -6.73 5.57 -29.74
C PHE A 285 -5.44 4.83 -29.38
N LYS A 286 -4.91 5.00 -28.16
CA LYS A 286 -3.73 4.26 -27.69
C LYS A 286 -3.99 2.77 -27.52
N SER A 287 -5.22 2.40 -27.15
CA SER A 287 -5.63 1.00 -27.01
C SER A 287 -6.04 0.33 -28.32
N THR A 288 -5.99 1.05 -29.44
CA THR A 288 -6.40 0.55 -30.75
C THR A 288 -5.21 0.00 -31.55
N PHE A 289 -5.35 -1.22 -32.06
CA PHE A 289 -4.40 -1.87 -32.94
C PHE A 289 -5.03 -2.19 -34.29
N TYR A 290 -4.28 -1.92 -35.37
CA TYR A 290 -4.73 -2.18 -36.74
C TYR A 290 -3.89 -3.29 -37.37
N ASN A 291 -4.52 -4.43 -37.66
CA ASN A 291 -3.91 -5.54 -38.41
C ASN A 291 -4.90 -6.06 -39.46
N GLY A 292 -5.37 -5.17 -40.33
CA GLY A 292 -6.40 -5.42 -41.36
C GLY A 292 -7.85 -5.34 -40.86
N THR A 293 -8.07 -5.50 -39.56
CA THR A 293 -9.30 -5.17 -38.83
C THR A 293 -8.91 -4.41 -37.55
N ILE A 294 -9.82 -3.59 -37.02
CA ILE A 294 -9.59 -2.80 -35.80
C ILE A 294 -9.79 -3.70 -34.58
N TRP A 295 -8.78 -3.80 -33.71
CA TRP A 295 -8.82 -4.52 -32.45
C TRP A 295 -8.49 -3.59 -31.29
N PHE A 296 -9.05 -3.87 -30.10
CA PHE A 296 -8.80 -3.09 -28.89
C PHE A 296 -8.21 -3.98 -27.81
N GLU A 297 -7.13 -3.53 -27.17
CA GLU A 297 -6.55 -4.20 -26.00
C GLU A 297 -6.95 -3.52 -24.69
N GLY A 298 -6.86 -4.28 -23.60
CA GLY A 298 -7.17 -3.78 -22.25
C GLY A 298 -8.67 -3.61 -22.01
N PRO A 299 -9.10 -2.61 -21.19
CA PRO A 299 -10.50 -2.45 -20.79
C PRO A 299 -11.45 -2.16 -21.96
N TRP A 300 -10.93 -1.72 -23.12
CA TRP A 300 -11.72 -1.45 -24.32
C TRP A 300 -12.09 -2.70 -25.11
N GLY A 301 -11.39 -3.83 -24.93
CA GLY A 301 -11.67 -5.06 -25.68
C GLY A 301 -12.99 -5.74 -25.30
N SER A 302 -13.52 -5.48 -24.10
CA SER A 302 -14.76 -6.08 -23.59
C SER A 302 -15.98 -5.17 -23.68
N VAL A 303 -15.80 -3.92 -24.12
CA VAL A 303 -16.89 -2.93 -24.16
C VAL A 303 -17.72 -3.15 -25.44
N PRO A 304 -19.07 -3.19 -25.33
CA PRO A 304 -19.93 -3.32 -26.51
C PRO A 304 -19.95 -2.00 -27.31
N ASN A 305 -20.03 -2.10 -28.64
CA ASN A 305 -20.10 -0.96 -29.59
C ASN A 305 -18.91 0.01 -29.57
N VAL A 306 -17.72 -0.45 -29.16
CA VAL A 306 -16.49 0.39 -29.11
C VAL A 306 -16.15 0.99 -30.46
N ASN A 307 -16.38 0.27 -31.56
CA ASN A 307 -16.18 0.78 -32.91
C ASN A 307 -16.98 2.07 -33.15
N ALA A 308 -18.23 2.15 -32.67
CA ALA A 308 -19.05 3.35 -32.82
C ALA A 308 -18.50 4.53 -32.02
N SER A 309 -18.01 4.28 -30.81
CA SER A 309 -17.34 5.29 -29.97
C SER A 309 -16.02 5.76 -30.59
N PHE A 310 -15.28 4.84 -31.22
CA PHE A 310 -14.04 5.12 -31.93
C PHE A 310 -14.25 6.07 -33.11
N PHE A 311 -15.23 5.78 -33.98
CA PHE A 311 -15.53 6.66 -35.12
C PHE A 311 -16.04 8.04 -34.68
N LYS A 312 -16.88 8.10 -33.63
CA LYS A 312 -17.29 9.37 -33.04
C LYS A 312 -16.11 10.17 -32.48
N CYS A 313 -15.11 9.50 -31.89
CA CYS A 313 -13.87 10.13 -31.48
C CYS A 313 -13.03 10.64 -32.67
N CYS A 314 -12.98 9.89 -33.78
CA CYS A 314 -12.30 10.32 -34.99
C CYS A 314 -12.92 11.61 -35.57
N ASP A 315 -14.25 11.66 -35.64
CA ASP A 315 -14.98 12.85 -36.10
C ASP A 315 -14.81 14.03 -35.14
N CYS A 316 -14.94 13.78 -33.83
CA CYS A 316 -14.82 14.79 -32.79
C CYS A 316 -13.40 15.40 -32.72
N CYS A 317 -12.35 14.59 -32.88
CA CYS A 317 -10.97 15.08 -32.85
C CYS A 317 -10.46 15.59 -34.21
N GLY A 318 -11.29 15.64 -35.26
CA GLY A 318 -10.90 16.10 -36.58
C GLY A 318 -9.84 15.20 -37.25
N LEU A 319 -9.81 13.91 -36.90
CA LEU A 319 -8.88 12.90 -37.41
C LEU A 319 -9.49 12.07 -38.55
N SER A 320 -10.52 12.58 -39.20
CA SER A 320 -11.25 11.94 -40.30
C SER A 320 -10.36 11.57 -41.49
N ASP A 321 -9.18 12.17 -41.64
CA ASP A 321 -8.23 11.91 -42.73
C ASP A 321 -7.25 10.76 -42.43
N VAL A 322 -7.29 10.18 -41.22
CA VAL A 322 -6.42 9.04 -40.87
C VAL A 322 -7.04 7.74 -41.42
N PRO A 323 -6.29 6.88 -42.11
CA PRO A 323 -6.84 5.69 -42.78
C PRO A 323 -7.55 4.68 -41.84
N VAL A 324 -7.23 4.70 -40.54
CA VAL A 324 -7.90 3.88 -39.53
C VAL A 324 -9.29 4.45 -39.16
N CYS A 325 -9.49 5.76 -39.33
CA CYS A 325 -10.74 6.49 -39.05
C CYS A 325 -11.68 6.59 -40.27
N MET A 326 -11.25 6.15 -41.46
CA MET A 326 -12.04 6.19 -42.71
C MET A 326 -12.77 4.88 -43.05
N LEU A 327 -12.57 3.82 -42.25
CA LEU A 327 -13.18 2.49 -42.42
C LEU A 327 -14.62 2.44 -41.90
#